data_AF-M8D0W6-F1
#
_entry.id   AF-M8D0W6-F1
#
_cell.length_a   1.000
_cell.length_b   1.000
_cell.length_c   1.000
_cell.angle_alpha   90.00
_cell.angle_beta   90.00
_cell.angle_gamma   90.00
#
_symmetry.space_group_name_H-M   'P 1'
#
loop_
_entity.id
_entity.type
_entity.pdbx_description
1 polymer ?
#
loop_
_entity_poly.entity_id
_entity_poly.type
_entity_poly.pdbx_seq_one_letter_code
_entity_poly.pdbx_strand_id
1 'polypeptide(L)'
;MEVVCEADFQSSQWVERRSVGDDQVLFLGPRCSKSVCASQYNLKGNCIFFLDDDRCQWYWKHAPSAPSSYAIFDMSDESVRLPLPRGSCKGEEAPATWHFPRG
;
A
#
# COMPACT_ATOMS: atom_id res chain seq x y z
N MET A 1 -9.13 14.35 3.44
CA MET A 1 -9.94 13.12 3.44
C MET A 1 -9.67 12.45 2.10
N GLU A 2 -9.03 11.30 2.10
CA GLU A 2 -8.87 10.51 0.87
C GLU A 2 -10.16 9.71 0.65
N VAL A 3 -10.64 9.69 -0.59
CA VAL A 3 -11.84 8.94 -0.98
C VAL A 3 -11.43 7.80 -1.92
N VAL A 4 -11.94 6.61 -1.65
CA VAL A 4 -11.78 5.46 -2.55
C VAL A 4 -12.98 5.44 -3.46
N CYS A 5 -12.75 5.46 -4.77
CA CYS A 5 -13.82 5.43 -5.76
C CYS A 5 -13.66 4.20 -6.66
N GLU A 6 -14.77 3.55 -6.97
CA GLU A 6 -14.85 2.50 -7.97
C GLU A 6 -15.45 3.08 -9.27
N ALA A 7 -14.90 2.68 -10.42
CA ALA A 7 -15.48 3.03 -11.70
C ALA A 7 -16.70 2.14 -11.98
N ASP A 8 -17.89 2.72 -11.97
CA ASP A 8 -19.09 2.06 -12.46
C ASP A 8 -19.23 2.31 -13.97
N PHE A 9 -18.88 1.30 -14.77
CA PHE A 9 -18.97 1.37 -16.22
C PHE A 9 -20.40 1.42 -16.75
N GLN A 10 -21.41 0.96 -15.98
CA GLN A 10 -22.80 1.00 -16.42
C GLN A 10 -23.33 2.43 -16.42
N SER A 11 -23.03 3.19 -15.36
CA SER A 11 -23.40 4.59 -15.23
C SER A 11 -22.34 5.56 -15.75
N SER A 12 -21.14 5.07 -16.09
CA SER A 12 -19.96 5.87 -16.47
C SER A 12 -19.59 6.91 -15.41
N GLN A 13 -19.68 6.53 -14.13
CA GLN A 13 -19.43 7.40 -12.99
C GLN A 13 -18.44 6.77 -11.99
N TRP A 14 -17.83 7.63 -11.18
CA TRP A 14 -17.04 7.21 -10.03
C TRP A 14 -17.95 7.14 -8.80
N VAL A 15 -18.03 5.97 -8.18
CA VAL A 15 -18.86 5.73 -6.99
C VAL A 15 -17.95 5.61 -5.77
N GLU A 16 -18.18 6.44 -4.76
CA GLU A 16 -17.46 6.37 -3.50
C GLU A 16 -17.70 5.01 -2.81
N ARG A 17 -16.61 4.39 -2.37
CA ARG A 17 -16.60 3.13 -1.63
C ARG A 17 -16.01 3.36 -0.25
N ARG A 18 -16.70 2.83 0.76
CA ARG A 18 -16.24 2.80 2.16
C ARG A 18 -15.44 1.55 2.49
N SER A 19 -15.23 0.67 1.52
CA SER A 19 -14.52 -0.59 1.71
C SER A 19 -13.90 -1.05 0.40
N VAL A 20 -12.73 -1.69 0.49
CA VAL A 20 -12.10 -2.42 -0.62
C VAL A 20 -12.43 -3.92 -0.59
N GLY A 21 -13.17 -4.38 0.42
CA GLY A 21 -13.57 -5.76 0.66
C GLY A 21 -12.87 -6.38 1.88
N ASP A 22 -13.61 -7.16 2.68
CA ASP A 22 -13.13 -7.72 3.96
C ASP A 22 -11.96 -8.69 3.82
N ASP A 23 -11.82 -9.35 2.67
CA ASP A 23 -10.72 -10.26 2.35
C ASP A 23 -9.83 -9.71 1.23
N GLN A 24 -9.83 -8.40 1.02
CA GLN A 24 -9.00 -7.73 0.03
C GLN A 24 -8.05 -6.72 0.68
N VAL A 25 -6.83 -6.66 0.16
CA VAL A 25 -5.83 -5.65 0.49
C VAL A 25 -5.33 -5.01 -0.79
N LEU A 26 -5.34 -3.68 -0.85
CA LEU A 26 -4.86 -2.91 -1.99
C LEU A 26 -3.48 -2.34 -1.70
N PHE A 27 -2.48 -2.76 -2.47
CA PHE A 27 -1.16 -2.14 -2.47
C PHE A 27 -1.13 -1.03 -3.51
N LEU A 28 -0.74 0.17 -3.10
CA LEU A 28 -0.58 1.35 -3.94
C LEU A 28 0.89 1.77 -3.90
N GLY A 29 1.60 1.54 -4.99
CA GLY A 29 2.91 2.12 -5.23
C GLY A 29 2.84 3.24 -6.29
N PRO A 30 3.89 4.06 -6.44
CA PRO A 30 3.91 5.17 -7.39
C PRO A 30 3.73 4.77 -8.85
N ARG A 31 4.04 3.51 -9.21
CA ARG A 31 4.00 3.01 -10.60
C ARG A 31 2.92 1.97 -10.85
N CYS A 32 2.43 1.32 -9.80
CA CYS A 32 1.46 0.24 -9.94
C CYS A 32 0.64 0.07 -8.68
N SER A 33 -0.59 -0.39 -8.88
CA SER A 33 -1.46 -0.88 -7.82
C SER A 33 -1.71 -2.37 -7.98
N LYS A 34 -1.96 -3.07 -6.88
CA LYS A 34 -2.32 -4.48 -6.89
C LYS A 34 -3.25 -4.83 -5.74
N SER A 35 -4.36 -5.50 -6.04
CA SER A 35 -5.20 -6.14 -5.01
C SER A 35 -4.76 -7.58 -4.79
N VAL A 36 -4.78 -8.03 -3.54
CA VAL A 36 -4.54 -9.42 -3.17
C VAL A 36 -5.57 -9.88 -2.12
N CYS A 37 -5.76 -11.20 -2.05
CA CYS A 37 -6.55 -11.85 -1.02
C CYS A 37 -5.83 -11.74 0.34
N ALA A 38 -6.49 -11.16 1.34
CA ALA A 38 -5.90 -10.89 2.66
C ALA A 38 -5.57 -12.19 3.40
N SER A 39 -6.51 -13.14 3.36
CA SER A 39 -6.40 -14.46 4.00
C SER A 39 -5.23 -15.28 3.47
N GLN A 40 -4.87 -15.14 2.19
CA GLN A 40 -3.71 -15.80 1.59
C GLN A 40 -2.38 -15.41 2.28
N TYR A 41 -2.29 -14.20 2.82
CA TYR A 41 -1.07 -13.66 3.43
C TYR A 41 -1.21 -13.37 4.93
N ASN A 42 -2.30 -13.84 5.55
CA ASN A 42 -2.64 -13.57 6.95
C ASN A 42 -2.60 -12.05 7.28
N LEU A 43 -3.06 -11.24 6.32
CA LEU A 43 -3.17 -9.79 6.46
C LEU A 43 -4.57 -9.42 6.95
N LYS A 44 -4.69 -8.24 7.57
CA LYS A 44 -5.99 -7.61 7.78
C LYS A 44 -6.50 -7.11 6.43
N GLY A 45 -7.67 -7.58 6.00
CA GLY A 45 -8.35 -7.06 4.81
C GLY A 45 -9.03 -5.72 5.07
N ASN A 46 -9.65 -5.17 4.04
CA ASN A 46 -10.18 -3.81 4.03
C ASN A 46 -9.12 -2.72 4.31
N CYS A 47 -7.88 -2.95 3.83
CA CYS A 47 -6.75 -2.05 4.03
C CYS A 47 -6.07 -1.65 2.73
N ILE A 48 -5.52 -0.44 2.71
CA ILE A 48 -4.71 0.10 1.62
C ILE A 48 -3.28 0.32 2.12
N PHE A 49 -2.30 -0.27 1.44
CA PHE A 49 -0.88 -0.14 1.76
C PHE A 49 -0.25 0.82 0.75
N PHE A 50 0.10 2.01 1.20
CA PHE A 50 0.90 2.95 0.44
C PHE A 50 2.37 2.57 0.54
N LEU A 51 2.95 2.16 -0.56
CA LEU A 51 4.36 1.81 -0.67
C LEU A 51 5.13 3.00 -1.22
N ASP A 52 6.24 3.35 -0.58
CA ASP A 52 7.19 4.31 -1.15
C ASP A 52 8.07 3.60 -2.19
N ASP A 53 8.29 4.22 -3.35
CA ASP A 53 9.29 3.74 -4.32
C ASP A 53 10.64 4.25 -3.84
N ASP A 54 11.45 3.34 -3.31
CA ASP A 54 12.82 3.50 -2.84
C ASP A 54 13.79 4.10 -3.89
N ARG A 55 13.33 4.28 -5.13
CA ARG A 55 13.99 5.06 -6.18
C ARG A 55 13.88 6.58 -6.03
N CYS A 56 13.01 7.09 -5.16
CA CYS A 56 12.80 8.54 -4.93
C CYS A 56 13.66 9.13 -3.80
N GLN A 57 14.84 8.56 -3.52
CA GLN A 57 15.82 9.14 -2.58
C GLN A 57 16.21 10.60 -2.93
N TRP A 58 15.99 11.06 -4.15
CA TRP A 58 16.36 12.41 -4.58
C TRP A 58 15.44 13.52 -4.01
N TYR A 59 14.23 13.19 -3.55
CA TYR A 59 13.33 14.17 -2.90
C TYR A 59 13.70 14.40 -1.41
N TRP A 60 14.39 13.45 -0.77
CA TRP A 60 14.72 13.47 0.66
C TRP A 60 16.23 13.51 0.97
N LYS A 61 17.05 14.09 0.09
CA LYS A 61 18.52 14.17 0.23
C LYS A 61 19.08 14.76 1.54
N HIS A 62 18.25 15.28 2.43
CA HIS A 62 18.66 15.79 3.74
C HIS A 62 18.29 14.89 4.94
N ALA A 63 17.63 13.75 4.73
CA ALA A 63 17.29 12.83 5.81
C ALA A 63 18.25 11.63 5.82
N PRO A 64 19.03 11.42 6.90
CA PRO A 64 19.92 10.27 7.01
C PRO A 64 19.08 9.00 7.16
N SER A 65 19.17 8.08 6.18
CA SER A 65 18.62 6.72 6.23
C SER A 65 17.17 6.64 6.73
N ALA A 66 16.23 7.17 5.95
CA ALA A 66 14.81 6.91 6.19
C ALA A 66 14.52 5.43 5.88
N PRO A 67 14.09 4.61 6.85
CA PRO A 67 13.61 3.26 6.56
C PRO A 67 12.38 3.35 5.66
N SER A 68 12.23 2.39 4.73
CA SER A 68 11.11 2.30 3.79
C SER A 68 9.78 2.57 4.52
N SER A 69 9.28 3.79 4.39
CA SER A 69 8.05 4.21 5.07
C SER A 69 6.89 3.77 4.19
N TYR A 70 6.19 2.72 4.59
CA TYR A 70 4.87 2.42 4.04
C TYR A 70 3.80 2.89 5.04
N ALA A 71 2.66 3.36 4.54
CA ALA A 71 1.51 3.72 5.36
C ALA A 71 0.38 2.74 5.10
N ILE A 72 -0.34 2.37 6.16
CA ILE A 72 -1.51 1.50 6.06
C ILE A 72 -2.73 2.36 6.36
N PHE A 73 -3.64 2.47 5.40
CA PHE A 73 -4.94 3.08 5.60
C PHE A 73 -5.99 1.98 5.79
N ASP A 74 -6.65 2.00 6.94
CA ASP A 74 -7.69 1.07 7.32
C ASP A 74 -9.04 1.70 6.98
N MET A 75 -9.73 1.14 5.99
CA MET A 75 -10.99 1.68 5.49
C MET A 75 -12.13 1.52 6.49
N SER A 76 -12.00 0.61 7.48
CA SER A 76 -13.05 0.34 8.47
C SER A 76 -13.17 1.43 9.53
N ASP A 77 -12.03 1.99 9.95
CA ASP A 77 -11.94 3.02 10.99
C ASP A 77 -11.41 4.37 10.46
N GLU A 78 -11.20 4.46 9.15
CA GLU A 78 -10.61 5.60 8.44
C GLU A 78 -9.27 6.06 9.07
N SER A 79 -8.51 5.11 9.63
CA SER A 79 -7.26 5.40 10.32
C SER A 79 -6.04 5.17 9.42
N VAL A 80 -5.04 6.03 9.57
CA VAL A 80 -3.71 5.83 8.99
C VAL A 80 -2.77 5.30 10.08
N ARG A 81 -2.13 4.17 9.79
CA ARG A 81 -1.13 3.54 10.66
C ARG A 81 0.22 3.58 9.96
N LEU A 82 1.21 4.10 10.68
CA LEU A 82 2.60 4.03 10.27
C LEU A 82 3.25 2.88 11.06
N PRO A 83 3.52 1.73 10.42
CA PRO A 83 4.29 0.69 11.07
C PRO A 83 5.66 1.25 11.42
N LEU A 84 5.93 1.33 12.72
CA LEU A 84 7.24 1.73 13.22
C LEU A 84 8.29 0.79 12.63
N PRO A 85 9.41 1.31 12.08
CA PRO A 85 10.45 0.46 11.53
C PRO A 85 11.05 -0.37 12.67
N ARG A 86 10.74 -1.66 12.71
CA ARG A 86 11.49 -2.62 13.53
C ARG A 86 12.76 -3.01 12.75
N GLY A 87 13.67 -2.05 12.61
CA GLY A 87 14.99 -2.26 12.03
C GLY A 87 15.34 -1.32 10.88
N SER A 88 16.63 -0.96 10.80
CA SER A 88 17.24 -0.29 9.66
C SER A 88 17.41 -1.32 8.54
N CYS A 89 16.60 -1.24 7.50
CA CYS A 89 16.82 -2.00 6.28
C CYS A 89 18.01 -1.38 5.53
N LYS A 90 19.24 -1.83 5.82
CA LYS A 90 20.37 -1.66 4.89
C LYS A 90 20.25 -2.72 3.80
N GLY A 91 19.42 -2.45 2.80
CA GLY A 91 19.33 -3.24 1.57
C GLY A 91 19.94 -2.45 0.41
N GLU A 92 20.81 -3.09 -0.36
CA GLU A 92 21.27 -2.58 -1.66
C GLU A 92 20.07 -2.30 -2.57
N GLU A 93 20.18 -1.31 -3.46
CA GLU A 93 19.13 -0.91 -4.41
C GLU A 93 18.66 -2.11 -5.27
N ALA A 94 17.62 -2.78 -4.82
CA ALA A 94 16.93 -3.80 -5.61
C ALA A 94 15.67 -3.17 -6.19
N PRO A 95 15.43 -3.22 -7.53
CA PRO A 95 14.12 -2.86 -8.06
C PRO A 95 13.06 -3.72 -7.36
N ALA A 96 11.96 -3.09 -6.93
CA ALA A 96 10.80 -3.78 -6.38
C ALA A 96 10.41 -4.97 -7.28
N THR A 97 10.86 -6.16 -6.89
CA THR A 97 10.58 -7.40 -7.59
C THR A 97 9.71 -8.21 -6.65
N TRP A 98 8.47 -8.38 -7.07
CA TRP A 98 7.47 -9.14 -6.33
C TRP A 98 7.86 -10.62 -6.31
N HIS A 99 8.46 -11.07 -5.22
CA HIS A 99 8.69 -12.49 -4.97
C HIS A 99 7.59 -13.03 -4.07
N PHE A 100 6.60 -13.70 -4.67
CA PHE A 100 5.61 -14.49 -3.96
C PHE A 100 6.12 -15.92 -3.80
N PRO A 101 5.94 -16.58 -2.64
CA PRO A 101 6.25 -17.99 -2.49
C PRO A 101 5.40 -18.82 -3.45
N ARG A 102 6.03 -19.82 -4.09
CA ARG A 102 5.29 -20.88 -4.78
C ARG A 102 4.72 -21.79 -3.70
N GLY A 103 3.39 -21.95 -3.71
CA GLY A 103 2.73 -23.01 -2.94
C GLY A 103 3.20 -24.40 -3.38
#